data_AF-A0A381YXA5-F1
#
_entry.id   AF-A0A381YXA5-F1
#
_cell.length_a   1.000
_cell.length_b   1.000
_cell.length_c   1.000
_cell.angle_alpha   90.00
_cell.angle_beta   90.00
_cell.angle_gamma   90.00
#
_symmetry.space_group_name_H-M   'P 1'
#
loop_
_entity.id
_entity.type
_entity.pdbx_description
1 polymer ?
#
loop_
_entity_poly.entity_id
_entity_poly.type
_entity_poly.pdbx_seq_one_letter_code
_entity_poly.pdbx_strand_id
1 'polypeptide(L)'
;MKQITKDFTYDIPDEYLAQTNANGDTATASYTGPEKLWVFVAEATGANKSDAMQIDENWDDNGMPAPEGETKVELDCAGADTLLCAIFLPHSVTLTQTGVERALPEGYGKYVHPWPPYPDHCYERELIKYKKETATVDNTNSDDKHTGGDWELTWKQPWMTWTTMTNLRNDLLDMSDAKVSFDQPASVKDPWVEWRQKLRDIPVTFKRGEADEYPAHMVKFPPEPTKGGYA
;
A
#
# COMPACT_ATOMS: atom_id res chain seq x y z
N MET A 1 24.48 14.41 -7.49
CA MET A 1 23.63 15.43 -6.85
C MET A 1 24.04 15.61 -5.39
N LYS A 2 23.81 16.79 -4.79
CA LYS A 2 24.08 17.01 -3.35
C LYS A 2 23.02 16.28 -2.52
N GLN A 3 23.45 15.67 -1.43
CA GLN A 3 22.57 15.03 -0.44
C GLN A 3 22.17 16.05 0.64
N ILE A 4 20.95 15.93 1.15
CA ILE A 4 20.39 16.75 2.23
C ILE A 4 19.75 15.86 3.30
N THR A 5 19.66 16.39 4.51
CA THR A 5 18.78 15.85 5.55
C THR A 5 17.76 16.91 5.91
N LYS A 6 16.48 16.55 5.91
CA LYS A 6 15.38 17.46 6.21
C LYS A 6 14.27 16.75 6.96
N ASP A 7 13.88 17.32 8.09
CA ASP A 7 12.67 16.92 8.79
C ASP A 7 11.45 17.54 8.12
N PHE A 8 10.39 16.75 7.97
CA PHE A 8 9.14 17.18 7.36
C PHE A 8 7.95 16.55 8.08
N THR A 9 6.80 17.22 7.97
CA THR A 9 5.54 16.74 8.52
C THR A 9 4.58 16.46 7.35
N TYR A 10 3.77 15.42 7.48
CA TYR A 10 2.80 15.00 6.48
C TYR A 10 1.55 14.47 7.15
N ASP A 11 0.44 14.53 6.41
CA ASP A 11 -0.85 14.01 6.86
C ASP A 11 -0.82 12.47 6.94
N ILE A 12 -1.48 11.92 7.95
CA ILE A 12 -1.67 10.48 8.11
C ILE A 12 -3.16 10.16 8.14
N PRO A 13 -3.58 8.95 7.72
CA PRO A 13 -4.98 8.57 7.77
C PRO A 13 -5.47 8.45 9.22
N ASP A 14 -6.80 8.53 9.42
CA ASP A 14 -7.42 8.41 10.75
C ASP A 14 -7.13 7.04 11.41
N GLU A 15 -7.01 6.00 10.59
CA GLU A 15 -6.62 4.65 10.98
C GLU A 15 -5.79 3.99 9.86
N TYR A 16 -5.21 2.83 10.16
CA TYR A 16 -4.43 2.09 9.19
C TYR A 16 -5.24 1.71 7.93
N LEU A 17 -4.76 2.19 6.78
CA LEU A 17 -5.41 2.09 5.46
C LEU A 17 -6.80 2.77 5.36
N ALA A 18 -7.15 3.63 6.32
CA ALA A 18 -8.32 4.49 6.17
C ALA A 18 -8.11 5.46 5.00
N GLN A 19 -9.21 5.85 4.37
CA GLN A 19 -9.21 6.73 3.19
C GLN A 19 -9.55 8.18 3.56
N THR A 20 -9.39 8.52 4.83
CA THR A 20 -9.77 9.80 5.42
C THR A 20 -8.71 10.27 6.40
N ASN A 21 -8.61 11.58 6.57
CA ASN A 21 -7.91 12.24 7.66
C ASN A 21 -8.87 13.32 8.22
N ALA A 22 -9.97 12.89 8.81
CA ALA A 22 -10.98 13.78 9.38
C ALA A 22 -10.46 14.50 10.64
N ASN A 23 -9.51 13.90 11.35
CA ASN A 23 -8.93 14.46 12.57
C ASN A 23 -7.82 15.48 12.31
N GLY A 24 -7.27 15.54 11.09
CA GLY A 24 -6.12 16.37 10.76
C GLY A 24 -4.83 15.85 11.39
N ASP A 25 -4.73 14.54 11.58
CA ASP A 25 -3.58 13.89 12.17
C ASP A 25 -2.38 13.97 11.24
N THR A 26 -1.19 14.13 11.82
CA THR A 26 0.07 14.25 11.10
C THR A 26 1.18 13.44 11.75
N ALA A 27 2.22 13.12 10.99
CA ALA A 27 3.45 12.52 11.48
C ALA A 27 4.68 13.30 10.99
N THR A 28 5.76 13.23 11.77
CA THR A 28 7.05 13.84 11.43
C THR A 28 8.06 12.75 11.08
N ALA A 29 8.71 12.88 9.94
CA ALA A 29 9.79 12.00 9.48
C ALA A 29 11.01 12.81 9.04
N SER A 30 12.14 12.14 8.89
CA SER A 30 13.37 12.72 8.35
C SER A 30 13.68 12.12 6.98
N TYR A 31 13.88 12.96 5.97
CA TYR A 31 14.35 12.58 4.64
C TYR A 31 15.86 12.80 4.56
N THR A 32 16.61 11.77 4.19
CA THR A 32 18.05 11.85 3.90
C THR A 32 18.33 11.31 2.50
N GLY A 33 18.38 12.20 1.52
CA GLY A 33 18.44 11.87 0.10
C GLY A 33 18.91 13.06 -0.75
N PRO A 34 18.88 12.95 -2.10
CA PRO A 34 19.30 14.03 -2.98
C PRO A 34 18.44 15.29 -2.79
N GLU A 35 19.02 16.47 -3.04
CA GLU A 35 18.29 17.75 -2.95
C GLU A 35 17.22 17.92 -4.04
N LYS A 36 17.27 17.09 -5.08
CA LYS A 36 16.35 17.06 -6.22
C LYS A 36 16.11 15.62 -6.67
N LEU A 37 14.96 15.36 -7.24
CA LEU A 37 14.60 14.06 -7.78
C LEU A 37 13.86 14.20 -9.10
N TRP A 38 14.15 13.33 -10.06
CA TRP A 38 13.45 13.29 -11.34
C TRP A 38 12.41 12.17 -11.34
N VAL A 39 11.19 12.49 -11.77
CA VAL A 39 10.10 11.53 -11.94
C VAL A 39 9.43 11.72 -13.31
N PHE A 40 8.87 10.66 -13.86
CA PHE A 40 8.10 10.71 -15.09
C PHE A 40 6.63 10.40 -14.83
N VAL A 41 5.77 11.16 -15.49
CA VAL A 41 4.33 10.96 -15.43
C VAL A 41 3.76 10.83 -16.83
N ALA A 42 2.66 10.11 -16.97
CA ALA A 42 1.95 9.97 -18.24
C ALA A 42 1.52 11.35 -18.76
N GLU A 43 1.81 11.64 -20.03
CA GLU A 43 1.54 12.97 -20.57
C GLU A 43 0.04 13.29 -20.59
N ALA A 44 -0.79 12.32 -20.97
CA ALA A 44 -2.23 12.48 -21.13
C ALA A 44 -3.00 12.61 -19.80
N THR A 45 -2.47 12.08 -18.70
CA THR A 45 -3.22 11.93 -17.44
C THR A 45 -2.51 12.49 -16.21
N GLY A 46 -1.21 12.79 -16.30
CA GLY A 46 -0.38 13.15 -15.15
C GLY A 46 -0.17 12.01 -14.16
N ALA A 47 -0.69 10.81 -14.43
CA ALA A 47 -0.54 9.67 -13.55
C ALA A 47 0.92 9.22 -13.50
N ASN A 48 1.42 8.95 -12.30
CA ASN A 48 2.64 8.17 -12.16
C ASN A 48 2.44 6.82 -12.84
N LYS A 49 3.44 6.35 -13.58
CA LYS A 49 3.42 4.99 -14.12
C LYS A 49 4.49 4.16 -13.44
N SER A 50 4.13 2.99 -12.92
CA SER A 50 5.08 2.08 -12.26
C SER A 50 6.09 1.43 -13.21
N ASP A 51 5.84 1.51 -14.53
CA ASP A 51 6.77 1.14 -15.60
C ASP A 51 7.68 2.29 -16.05
N ALA A 52 7.51 3.50 -15.51
CA ALA A 52 8.46 4.58 -15.70
C ALA A 52 9.83 4.17 -15.13
N MET A 53 10.90 4.69 -15.74
CA MET A 53 12.29 4.38 -15.39
C MET A 53 12.51 4.40 -13.87
N GLN A 54 13.28 3.42 -13.37
CA GLN A 54 13.62 3.34 -11.95
C GLN A 54 14.19 4.67 -11.48
N ILE A 55 13.57 5.21 -10.43
CA ILE A 55 14.01 6.44 -9.78
C ILE A 55 15.31 6.11 -9.06
N ASP A 56 16.42 6.69 -9.52
CA ASP A 56 17.75 6.52 -8.95
C ASP A 56 18.18 7.84 -8.28
N GLU A 57 18.56 7.73 -7.00
CA GLU A 57 19.03 8.84 -6.16
C GLU A 57 20.34 9.49 -6.65
N ASN A 58 21.06 8.83 -7.56
CA ASN A 58 22.28 9.33 -8.18
C ASN A 58 22.04 9.87 -9.59
N TRP A 59 20.83 9.71 -10.13
CA TRP A 59 20.56 10.04 -11.51
C TRP A 59 20.36 11.54 -11.71
N ASP A 60 21.38 12.14 -12.30
CA ASP A 60 21.25 13.42 -12.98
C ASP A 60 20.70 13.13 -14.37
N ASP A 61 19.56 13.73 -14.70
CA ASP A 61 18.87 13.61 -15.99
C ASP A 61 19.83 13.85 -17.19
N ASN A 62 20.95 14.57 -16.99
CA ASN A 62 21.97 14.82 -18.00
C ASN A 62 21.40 15.45 -19.29
N GLY A 63 20.22 16.06 -19.22
CA GLY A 63 19.52 16.63 -20.36
C GLY A 63 18.89 15.58 -21.30
N MET A 64 18.59 14.38 -20.81
CA MET A 64 17.85 13.39 -21.60
C MET A 64 16.39 13.84 -21.76
N PRO A 65 15.85 13.86 -22.99
CA PRO A 65 14.45 14.22 -23.18
C PRO A 65 13.53 13.18 -22.52
N ALA A 66 12.34 13.61 -22.11
CA ALA A 66 11.31 12.69 -21.67
C ALA A 66 10.97 11.66 -22.77
N PRO A 67 10.70 10.39 -22.44
CA PRO A 67 10.16 9.43 -23.39
C PRO A 67 8.85 9.91 -24.04
N GLU A 68 8.54 9.41 -25.23
CA GLU A 68 7.29 9.75 -25.94
C GLU A 68 6.05 9.40 -25.08
N GLY A 69 5.14 10.37 -24.93
CA GLY A 69 3.93 10.20 -24.11
C GLY A 69 4.18 10.32 -22.60
N GLU A 70 5.33 10.83 -22.18
CA GLU A 70 5.69 11.10 -20.80
C GLU A 70 6.10 12.55 -20.58
N THR A 71 6.00 12.99 -19.33
CA THR A 71 6.43 14.31 -18.88
C THR A 71 7.40 14.14 -17.74
N LYS A 72 8.56 14.78 -17.87
CA LYS A 72 9.61 14.78 -16.87
C LYS A 72 9.38 15.91 -15.87
N VAL A 73 9.40 15.57 -14.58
CA VAL A 73 9.16 16.49 -13.47
C VAL A 73 10.35 16.46 -12.51
N GLU A 74 10.93 17.64 -12.23
CA GLU A 74 11.94 17.81 -11.18
C GLU A 74 11.24 18.16 -9.86
N LEU A 75 11.45 17.33 -8.84
CA LEU A 75 10.99 17.55 -7.48
C LEU A 75 12.04 18.31 -6.67
N ASP A 76 11.62 19.35 -5.95
CA ASP A 76 12.43 20.07 -4.96
C ASP A 76 12.37 19.36 -3.60
N CYS A 77 13.26 18.39 -3.39
CA CYS A 77 13.31 17.62 -2.14
C CYS A 77 13.77 18.47 -0.95
N ALA A 78 14.46 19.59 -1.19
CA ALA A 78 14.83 20.55 -0.15
C ALA A 78 13.68 21.49 0.24
N GLY A 79 12.65 21.63 -0.61
CA GLY A 79 11.56 22.58 -0.48
C GLY A 79 10.19 21.93 -0.35
N ALA A 80 9.27 22.27 -1.27
CA ALA A 80 7.87 21.89 -1.18
C ALA A 80 7.61 20.40 -1.43
N ASP A 81 8.49 19.73 -2.20
CA ASP A 81 8.27 18.35 -2.67
C ASP A 81 8.90 17.29 -1.76
N THR A 82 9.39 17.65 -0.57
CA THR A 82 10.06 16.69 0.34
C THR A 82 9.21 15.44 0.60
N LEU A 83 7.89 15.59 0.78
CA LEU A 83 6.98 14.46 0.94
C LEU A 83 6.96 13.53 -0.29
N LEU A 84 6.93 14.11 -1.50
CA LEU A 84 6.94 13.30 -2.73
C LEU A 84 8.27 12.58 -2.89
N CYS A 85 9.40 13.25 -2.64
CA CYS A 85 10.71 12.62 -2.64
C CYS A 85 10.78 11.45 -1.64
N ALA A 86 10.16 11.60 -0.47
CA ALA A 86 10.05 10.53 0.53
C ALA A 86 9.16 9.36 0.08
N ILE A 87 8.09 9.61 -0.67
CA ILE A 87 7.23 8.56 -1.25
C ILE A 87 7.95 7.80 -2.38
N PHE A 88 8.70 8.52 -3.22
CA PHE A 88 9.39 7.94 -4.38
C PHE A 88 10.73 7.27 -4.02
N LEU A 89 11.40 7.70 -2.96
CA LEU A 89 12.63 7.09 -2.40
C LEU A 89 12.42 6.66 -0.95
N PRO A 90 11.60 5.65 -0.65
CA PRO A 90 11.23 5.31 0.73
C PRO A 90 12.42 4.90 1.62
N HIS A 91 13.49 4.34 1.03
CA HIS A 91 14.71 3.98 1.79
C HIS A 91 15.50 5.19 2.30
N SER A 92 15.21 6.40 1.81
CA SER A 92 15.80 7.65 2.29
C SER A 92 15.10 8.20 3.54
N VAL A 93 14.02 7.57 4.00
CA VAL A 93 13.18 8.05 5.09
C VAL A 93 13.54 7.36 6.40
N THR A 94 13.67 8.14 7.46
CA THR A 94 13.72 7.65 8.84
C THR A 94 12.49 8.12 9.60
N LEU A 95 11.76 7.18 10.20
CA LEU A 95 10.58 7.44 11.02
C LEU A 95 10.59 6.50 12.23
N THR A 96 10.32 7.04 13.42
CA THR A 96 10.10 6.21 14.60
C THR A 96 8.66 5.73 14.60
N GLN A 97 8.47 4.40 14.67
CA GLN A 97 7.16 3.77 14.72
C GLN A 97 7.01 2.96 16.00
N THR A 98 5.77 2.80 16.44
CA THR A 98 5.35 1.90 17.51
C THR A 98 4.40 0.85 16.95
N GLY A 99 4.34 -0.32 17.57
CA GLY A 99 3.38 -1.35 17.20
C GLY A 99 2.00 -1.03 17.80
N VAL A 100 0.99 -0.90 16.94
CA VAL A 100 -0.42 -0.83 17.36
C VAL A 100 -1.01 -2.22 17.28
N GLU A 101 -1.59 -2.68 18.39
CA GLU A 101 -2.16 -4.01 18.50
C GLU A 101 -3.69 -3.96 18.50
N ARG A 102 -4.32 -4.83 17.72
CA ARG A 102 -5.76 -5.07 17.75
C ARG A 102 -6.01 -6.55 18.04
N ALA A 103 -6.76 -6.84 19.11
CA ALA A 103 -7.22 -8.19 19.37
C ALA A 103 -8.13 -8.65 18.22
N LEU A 104 -7.91 -9.87 17.75
CA LEU A 104 -8.79 -10.52 16.77
C LEU A 104 -9.83 -11.38 17.50
N PRO A 105 -10.84 -11.89 16.79
CA PRO A 105 -11.79 -12.83 17.37
C PRO A 105 -11.09 -13.99 18.09
N GLU A 106 -11.79 -14.59 19.05
CA GLU A 106 -11.26 -15.67 19.88
C GLU A 106 -10.61 -16.78 19.01
N GLY A 107 -9.41 -17.19 19.40
CA GLY A 107 -8.62 -18.19 18.65
C GLY A 107 -7.77 -17.65 17.51
N TYR A 108 -7.87 -16.36 17.13
CA TYR A 108 -7.07 -15.76 16.04
C TYR A 108 -5.92 -14.84 16.50
N GLY A 109 -5.80 -14.63 17.82
CA GLY A 109 -4.72 -13.87 18.45
C GLY A 109 -4.86 -12.37 18.24
N LYS A 110 -3.79 -11.72 17.78
CA LYS A 110 -3.77 -10.28 17.51
C LYS A 110 -3.30 -9.96 16.09
N TYR A 111 -3.69 -8.78 15.63
CA TYR A 111 -3.12 -8.09 14.48
C TYR A 111 -2.23 -6.96 15.01
N VAL A 112 -1.03 -6.81 14.44
CA VAL A 112 -0.08 -5.76 14.84
C VAL A 112 0.41 -5.07 13.59
N HIS A 113 0.35 -3.75 13.55
CA HIS A 113 0.91 -2.94 12.48
C HIS A 113 1.73 -1.78 13.06
N PRO A 114 2.72 -1.26 12.32
CA PRO A 114 3.46 -0.09 12.76
C PRO A 114 2.64 1.20 12.60
N TRP A 115 2.86 2.17 13.49
CA TRP A 115 2.24 3.49 13.47
C TRP A 115 3.18 4.56 14.03
N PRO A 116 3.25 5.78 13.46
CA PRO A 116 2.56 6.23 12.23
C PRO A 116 3.09 5.53 10.97
N PRO A 117 2.33 5.44 9.85
CA PRO A 117 2.79 4.79 8.63
C PRO A 117 3.91 5.61 7.97
N TYR A 118 4.88 4.96 7.32
CA TYR A 118 5.83 5.67 6.44
C TYR A 118 5.07 6.36 5.29
N PRO A 119 5.61 7.44 4.67
CA PRO A 119 4.94 8.13 3.57
C PRO A 119 4.48 7.23 2.42
N ASP A 120 5.28 6.25 1.99
CA ASP A 120 4.94 5.30 0.92
C ASP A 120 3.92 4.22 1.34
N HIS A 121 3.73 4.05 2.65
CA HIS A 121 2.67 3.25 3.26
C HIS A 121 1.43 4.10 3.63
N CYS A 122 1.54 5.42 3.56
CA CYS A 122 0.48 6.38 3.79
C CYS A 122 -0.24 6.71 2.48
N TYR A 123 0.53 6.89 1.40
CA TYR A 123 0.02 7.27 0.08
C TYR A 123 0.29 6.20 -0.97
N GLU A 124 -0.64 6.03 -1.91
CA GLU A 124 -0.50 5.09 -3.01
C GLU A 124 0.32 5.71 -4.15
N ARG A 125 1.63 5.41 -4.16
CA ARG A 125 2.59 5.92 -5.14
C ARG A 125 2.10 5.78 -6.59
N GLU A 126 1.43 4.68 -6.93
CA GLU A 126 0.96 4.42 -8.29
C GLU A 126 -0.29 5.22 -8.69
N LEU A 127 -0.99 5.82 -7.72
CA LEU A 127 -2.20 6.61 -7.95
C LEU A 127 -1.98 8.11 -7.74
N ILE A 128 -0.74 8.52 -7.43
CA ILE A 128 -0.36 9.93 -7.37
C ILE A 128 -0.41 10.54 -8.77
N LYS A 129 -1.00 11.73 -8.88
CA LYS A 129 -1.12 12.45 -10.16
C LYS A 129 -0.52 13.83 -10.09
N TYR A 130 0.25 14.18 -11.11
CA TYR A 130 0.81 15.50 -11.29
C TYR A 130 -0.18 16.43 -12.01
N LYS A 131 -0.35 17.65 -11.49
CA LYS A 131 -1.23 18.68 -12.06
C LYS A 131 -0.43 19.67 -12.91
N LYS A 132 -0.28 19.32 -14.18
CA LYS A 132 0.53 20.08 -15.15
C LYS A 132 0.12 21.54 -15.28
N GLU A 133 -1.16 21.85 -15.08
CA GLU A 133 -1.74 23.20 -15.18
C GLU A 133 -1.17 24.20 -14.17
N THR A 134 -0.53 23.71 -13.10
CA THR A 134 0.11 24.53 -12.06
C THR A 134 1.63 24.58 -12.18
N ALA A 135 2.19 23.84 -13.13
CA ALA A 135 3.62 23.71 -13.31
C ALA A 135 4.26 24.96 -13.90
N THR A 136 5.50 25.22 -13.50
CA THR A 136 6.42 26.02 -14.32
C THR A 136 7.10 25.11 -15.33
N VAL A 137 6.99 25.47 -16.62
CA VAL A 137 7.58 24.71 -17.73
C VAL A 137 8.75 25.49 -18.31
N ASP A 138 9.92 24.85 -18.33
CA ASP A 138 11.10 25.31 -19.08
C ASP A 138 11.21 24.49 -20.36
N ASN A 139 11.15 25.16 -21.52
CA ASN A 139 11.21 24.54 -22.84
C ASN A 139 12.48 24.95 -23.64
N THR A 140 13.49 25.49 -22.97
CA THR A 140 14.68 26.09 -23.61
C THR A 140 15.47 25.12 -24.50
N ASN A 141 15.37 23.81 -24.27
CA ASN A 141 16.12 22.78 -25.01
C ASN A 141 15.23 21.83 -25.82
N SER A 142 13.99 22.21 -26.16
CA SER A 142 12.99 21.30 -26.78
C SER A 142 12.67 20.08 -25.90
N ASP A 143 12.84 20.24 -24.60
CA ASP A 143 12.49 19.28 -23.56
C ASP A 143 11.65 20.04 -22.55
N ASP A 144 10.39 19.65 -22.38
CA ASP A 144 9.46 20.33 -21.48
C ASP A 144 9.76 19.86 -20.05
N LYS A 145 10.66 20.58 -19.38
CA LYS A 145 10.99 20.34 -17.98
C LYS A 145 9.95 21.00 -17.09
N HIS A 146 9.26 20.18 -16.30
CA HIS A 146 8.28 20.66 -15.32
C HIS A 146 8.90 20.83 -13.93
N THR A 147 8.56 21.92 -13.25
CA THR A 147 8.95 22.25 -11.86
C THR A 147 7.78 22.88 -11.10
N GLY A 148 7.75 22.70 -9.77
CA GLY A 148 6.87 23.47 -8.87
C GLY A 148 5.36 23.35 -9.13
N GLY A 149 4.89 22.21 -9.65
CA GLY A 149 3.46 21.95 -9.85
C GLY A 149 2.85 21.15 -8.70
N ASP A 150 1.53 21.26 -8.54
CA ASP A 150 0.74 20.56 -7.54
C ASP A 150 0.61 19.06 -7.83
N TRP A 151 0.35 18.30 -6.78
CA TRP A 151 0.13 16.86 -6.84
C TRP A 151 -1.18 16.48 -6.16
N GLU A 152 -1.91 15.57 -6.78
CA GLU A 152 -3.04 14.87 -6.16
C GLU A 152 -2.51 13.58 -5.53
N LEU A 153 -2.57 13.52 -4.20
CA LEU A 153 -2.18 12.34 -3.45
C LEU A 153 -3.40 11.46 -3.18
N THR A 154 -3.23 10.15 -3.31
CA THR A 154 -4.24 9.15 -2.96
C THR A 154 -3.75 8.38 -1.74
N TRP A 155 -4.61 8.14 -0.75
CA TRP A 155 -4.25 7.29 0.39
C TRP A 155 -3.92 5.86 -0.05
N LYS A 156 -3.10 5.17 0.75
CA LYS A 156 -2.74 3.77 0.50
C LYS A 156 -4.01 2.92 0.47
N GLN A 157 -4.16 2.13 -0.60
CA GLN A 157 -5.36 1.31 -0.76
C GLN A 157 -5.28 0.06 0.13
N PRO A 158 -6.41 -0.42 0.68
CA PRO A 158 -6.45 -1.72 1.31
C PRO A 158 -6.02 -2.82 0.34
N TRP A 159 -4.96 -3.56 0.69
CA TRP A 159 -4.42 -4.63 -0.18
C TRP A 159 -5.25 -5.91 -0.15
N MET A 160 -6.22 -6.03 0.76
CA MET A 160 -7.21 -7.09 0.78
C MET A 160 -8.61 -6.50 0.81
N THR A 161 -9.51 -7.14 0.07
CA THR A 161 -10.94 -6.86 0.11
C THR A 161 -11.70 -8.05 0.66
N TRP A 162 -12.91 -7.80 1.16
CA TRP A 162 -13.82 -8.89 1.53
C TRP A 162 -14.18 -9.79 0.35
N THR A 163 -14.20 -9.26 -0.87
CA THR A 163 -14.37 -10.07 -2.09
C THR A 163 -13.22 -11.06 -2.24
N THR A 164 -11.97 -10.60 -2.12
CA THR A 164 -10.78 -11.48 -2.14
C THR A 164 -10.87 -12.55 -1.06
N MET A 165 -11.22 -12.18 0.17
CA MET A 165 -11.39 -13.15 1.27
C MET A 165 -12.52 -14.14 1.01
N THR A 166 -13.62 -13.71 0.39
CA THR A 166 -14.75 -14.58 0.04
C THR A 166 -14.34 -15.62 -1.00
N ASN A 167 -13.60 -15.19 -2.02
CA ASN A 167 -13.14 -16.07 -3.09
C ASN A 167 -12.17 -17.11 -2.55
N LEU A 168 -11.15 -16.70 -1.78
CA LEU A 168 -10.20 -17.63 -1.17
C LEU A 168 -10.91 -18.65 -0.26
N ARG A 169 -11.90 -18.21 0.52
CA ARG A 169 -12.72 -19.12 1.33
C ARG A 169 -13.45 -20.15 0.48
N ASN A 170 -14.06 -19.73 -0.62
CA ASN A 170 -14.78 -20.64 -1.50
C ASN A 170 -13.80 -21.62 -2.18
N ASP A 171 -12.64 -21.15 -2.64
CA ASP A 171 -11.61 -22.01 -3.23
C ASP A 171 -11.13 -23.08 -2.23
N LEU A 172 -10.90 -22.70 -0.97
CA LEU A 172 -10.53 -23.64 0.10
C LEU A 172 -11.65 -24.65 0.42
N LEU A 173 -12.92 -24.23 0.33
CA LEU A 173 -14.05 -25.15 0.44
C LEU A 173 -14.09 -26.10 -0.76
N ASP A 174 -13.87 -25.63 -1.97
CA ASP A 174 -13.92 -26.51 -3.15
C ASP A 174 -12.75 -27.51 -3.16
N MET A 175 -11.53 -27.07 -2.83
CA MET A 175 -10.35 -27.91 -2.75
C MET A 175 -10.42 -29.01 -1.68
N SER A 176 -11.18 -28.77 -0.62
CA SER A 176 -11.31 -29.70 0.51
C SER A 176 -12.53 -30.64 0.40
N ASP A 177 -13.32 -30.56 -0.67
CA ASP A 177 -14.56 -31.33 -0.77
C ASP A 177 -14.32 -32.85 -0.75
N ALA A 178 -13.29 -33.32 -1.45
CA ALA A 178 -12.89 -34.73 -1.44
C ALA A 178 -12.38 -35.23 -0.08
N LYS A 179 -12.04 -34.32 0.85
CA LYS A 179 -11.54 -34.66 2.20
C LYS A 179 -12.66 -34.99 3.20
N VAL A 180 -13.92 -34.87 2.81
CA VAL A 180 -15.09 -35.17 3.66
C VAL A 180 -15.95 -36.30 3.09
N SER A 181 -15.37 -37.18 2.27
CA SER A 181 -16.08 -38.32 1.70
C SER A 181 -16.69 -39.23 2.79
N PHE A 182 -17.90 -39.72 2.53
CA PHE A 182 -18.64 -40.59 3.46
C PHE A 182 -17.88 -41.87 3.83
N ASP A 183 -17.07 -42.38 2.90
CA ASP A 183 -16.31 -43.63 3.04
C ASP A 183 -15.06 -43.50 3.92
N GLN A 184 -14.73 -42.29 4.38
CA GLN A 184 -13.58 -42.07 5.27
C GLN A 184 -13.95 -42.29 6.75
N PRO A 185 -13.01 -42.80 7.57
CA PRO A 185 -13.19 -42.85 9.02
C PRO A 185 -13.52 -41.48 9.62
N ALA A 186 -14.38 -41.47 10.63
CA ALA A 186 -14.75 -40.27 11.40
C ALA A 186 -13.52 -39.47 11.88
N SER A 187 -12.51 -40.17 12.40
CA SER A 187 -11.25 -39.59 12.86
C SER A 187 -10.44 -38.85 11.78
N VAL A 188 -10.72 -39.09 10.50
CA VAL A 188 -10.10 -38.39 9.37
C VAL A 188 -11.02 -37.28 8.87
N LYS A 189 -12.32 -37.55 8.67
CA LYS A 189 -13.26 -36.58 8.06
C LYS A 189 -13.73 -35.48 9.02
N ASP A 190 -13.91 -35.78 10.30
CA ASP A 190 -14.52 -34.86 11.26
C ASP A 190 -13.68 -33.56 11.42
N PRO A 191 -12.33 -33.62 11.50
CA PRO A 191 -11.50 -32.41 11.46
C PRO A 191 -11.71 -31.54 10.22
N TRP A 192 -11.96 -32.13 9.05
CA TRP A 192 -12.25 -31.38 7.82
C TRP A 192 -13.65 -30.79 7.84
N VAL A 193 -14.64 -31.51 8.37
CA VAL A 193 -16.00 -30.97 8.56
C VAL A 193 -15.97 -29.75 9.47
N GLU A 194 -15.27 -29.84 10.61
CA GLU A 194 -15.10 -28.73 11.55
C GLU A 194 -14.37 -27.54 10.91
N TRP A 195 -13.27 -27.79 10.20
CA TRP A 195 -12.51 -26.74 9.52
C TRP A 195 -13.34 -26.04 8.43
N ARG A 196 -14.06 -26.80 7.60
CA ARG A 196 -14.98 -26.25 6.59
C ARG A 196 -16.09 -25.42 7.22
N GLN A 197 -16.59 -25.81 8.40
CA GLN A 197 -17.56 -25.00 9.13
C GLN A 197 -16.94 -23.66 9.57
N LYS A 198 -15.73 -23.69 10.16
CA LYS A 198 -14.99 -22.47 10.52
C LYS A 198 -14.76 -21.54 9.34
N LEU A 199 -14.47 -22.08 8.15
CA LEU A 199 -14.38 -21.30 6.91
C LEU A 199 -15.70 -20.58 6.60
N ARG A 200 -16.83 -21.29 6.65
CA ARG A 200 -18.16 -20.71 6.40
C ARG A 200 -18.52 -19.64 7.43
N ASP A 201 -18.06 -19.80 8.67
CA ASP A 201 -18.31 -18.88 9.77
C ASP A 201 -17.44 -17.62 9.74
N ILE A 202 -16.42 -17.53 8.86
CA ILE A 202 -15.53 -16.35 8.76
C ILE A 202 -16.31 -15.01 8.71
N PRO A 203 -17.35 -14.82 7.86
CA PRO A 203 -18.10 -13.57 7.84
C PRO A 203 -18.74 -13.22 9.18
N VAL A 204 -19.23 -14.22 9.93
CA VAL A 204 -19.84 -14.00 11.25
C VAL A 204 -18.77 -13.71 12.29
N THR A 205 -17.71 -14.53 12.33
CA THR A 205 -16.59 -14.39 13.28
C THR A 205 -15.93 -13.01 13.19
N PHE A 206 -15.80 -12.47 11.97
CA PHE A 206 -15.20 -11.16 11.71
C PHE A 206 -16.24 -10.05 11.45
N LYS A 207 -17.52 -10.32 11.78
CA LYS A 207 -18.62 -9.34 11.82
C LYS A 207 -18.84 -8.59 10.50
N ARG A 208 -18.72 -9.29 9.38
CA ARG A 208 -18.89 -8.72 8.05
C ARG A 208 -20.29 -8.12 7.89
N GLY A 209 -20.36 -6.84 7.54
CA GLY A 209 -21.56 -6.05 7.36
C GLY A 209 -22.08 -5.39 8.64
N GLU A 210 -21.40 -5.56 9.78
CA GLU A 210 -21.76 -4.94 11.05
C GLU A 210 -20.97 -3.65 11.29
N ALA A 211 -21.43 -2.83 12.24
CA ALA A 211 -20.81 -1.52 12.54
C ALA A 211 -19.37 -1.65 13.09
N ASP A 212 -19.05 -2.78 13.72
CA ASP A 212 -17.74 -3.11 14.26
C ASP A 212 -17.05 -4.25 13.47
N GLU A 213 -17.32 -4.30 12.16
CA GLU A 213 -16.65 -5.17 11.20
C GLU A 213 -15.12 -5.10 11.34
N TYR A 214 -14.46 -6.26 11.28
CA TYR A 214 -13.02 -6.30 11.14
C TYR A 214 -12.63 -6.02 9.68
N PRO A 215 -11.68 -5.10 9.43
CA PRO A 215 -11.18 -4.86 8.08
C PRO A 215 -10.67 -6.14 7.43
N ALA A 216 -10.91 -6.30 6.13
CA ALA A 216 -10.58 -7.53 5.41
C ALA A 216 -9.10 -7.92 5.53
N HIS A 217 -8.17 -6.96 5.61
CA HIS A 217 -6.74 -7.23 5.77
C HIS A 217 -6.36 -7.83 7.14
N MET A 218 -7.27 -7.82 8.12
CA MET A 218 -7.10 -8.43 9.43
C MET A 218 -7.70 -9.85 9.52
N VAL A 219 -8.46 -10.28 8.51
CA VAL A 219 -9.10 -11.60 8.48
C VAL A 219 -8.03 -12.69 8.36
N LYS A 220 -8.09 -13.66 9.27
CA LYS A 220 -7.23 -14.84 9.27
C LYS A 220 -8.06 -16.09 9.01
N PHE A 221 -7.52 -16.99 8.20
CA PHE A 221 -8.15 -18.28 7.92
C PHE A 221 -7.78 -19.29 9.01
N PRO A 222 -8.71 -20.18 9.41
CA PRO A 222 -8.39 -21.26 10.33
C PRO A 222 -7.33 -22.18 9.71
N PRO A 223 -6.38 -22.71 10.51
CA PRO A 223 -5.35 -23.61 9.99
C PRO A 223 -5.98 -24.90 9.47
N GLU A 224 -5.48 -25.37 8.32
CA GLU A 224 -5.90 -26.63 7.73
C GLU A 224 -5.58 -27.83 8.66
N PRO A 225 -6.43 -28.88 8.70
CA PRO A 225 -6.13 -30.09 9.47
C PRO A 225 -4.87 -30.81 8.98
N THR A 226 -3.98 -31.20 9.90
CA THR A 226 -2.72 -31.91 9.57
C THR A 226 -2.87 -33.43 9.39
N LYS A 227 -4.06 -34.01 9.61
CA LYS A 227 -4.32 -35.45 9.47
C LYS A 227 -5.17 -35.74 8.24
N GLY A 228 -4.63 -36.53 7.30
CA GLY A 228 -5.43 -37.22 6.27
C GLY A 228 -5.15 -36.87 4.81
N GLY A 229 -3.95 -36.38 4.47
CA GLY A 229 -3.47 -36.44 3.09
C GLY A 229 -2.71 -37.74 2.85
N TYR A 230 -3.27 -38.66 2.06
CA TYR A 230 -2.42 -39.65 1.39
C TYR A 230 -1.45 -38.88 0.48
N ALA A 231 -0.16 -39.19 0.61
CA ALA A 231 0.85 -38.89 -0.41
C ALA A 231 0.55 -39.65 -1.71
#